data_AF-A0A6S8DCJ5-F1
#
_entry.id   AF-A0A6S8DCJ5-F1
#
_cell.length_a   1.000
_cell.length_b   1.000
_cell.length_c   1.000
_cell.angle_alpha   90.00
_cell.angle_beta   90.00
_cell.angle_gamma   90.00
#
_symmetry.space_group_name_H-M   'P 1'
#
loop_
_entity.id
_entity.type
_entity.pdbx_description
1 polymer ?
#
loop_
_entity_poly.entity_id
_entity_poly.type
_entity_poly.pdbx_seq_one_letter_code
_entity_poly.pdbx_strand_id
1 'polypeptide(L)'
;DSLCLPEGSDNAPTTTVLIGYLTILARVCFNNQSVYMELIRHYSTTKATETNLGDTFFKVVKLWITKFQEVGNTAAGPWRRKLWAVVLCASLTMEHEELLRTSVASILSICIQVFEELGSDKGSSLALERYDLPPESNSANYFTRKRELFLSDPVVNTDIRMVLNESLYRCEQSIGSANFEALVMKDSAAYEAIVRDMDLPTRPCPPNQLQS
;
A
#
# COMPACT_ATOMS: atom_id res chain seq x y z
N ASP A 1 13.44 37.45 34.13
CA ASP A 1 13.90 36.27 33.38
C ASP A 1 12.78 35.25 33.28
N SER A 2 12.00 35.38 32.21
CA SER A 2 10.89 34.49 31.88
C SER A 2 11.44 33.34 31.04
N LEU A 3 11.43 32.13 31.59
CA LEU A 3 11.74 30.91 30.85
C LEU A 3 10.63 30.66 29.82
N CYS A 4 10.90 31.03 28.57
CA CYS A 4 10.16 30.49 27.43
C CYS A 4 10.50 29.00 27.32
N LEU A 5 9.58 28.15 27.77
CA LEU A 5 9.59 26.75 27.37
C LEU A 5 9.10 26.66 25.92
N PRO A 6 9.73 25.83 25.06
CA PRO A 6 9.24 25.63 23.71
C PRO A 6 7.92 24.85 23.78
N GLU A 7 6.82 25.52 23.43
CA GLU A 7 5.56 24.85 23.14
C GLU A 7 5.71 24.06 21.83
N GLY A 8 5.47 22.74 21.92
CA GLY A 8 5.04 21.92 20.78
C GLY A 8 6.03 20.87 20.29
N SER A 9 6.07 19.70 20.93
CA SER A 9 6.62 18.48 20.32
C SER A 9 6.07 17.16 20.92
N ASP A 10 4.86 17.14 21.46
CA ASP A 10 4.38 15.93 22.19
C ASP A 10 3.68 14.85 21.32
N ASN A 11 3.52 15.05 20.01
CA ASN A 11 2.77 14.11 19.14
C ASN A 11 3.60 13.35 18.08
N ALA A 12 4.89 13.62 17.95
CA ALA A 12 5.75 12.97 16.95
C ALA A 12 6.14 11.50 17.24
N PRO A 13 6.43 11.07 18.49
CA PRO A 13 6.91 9.71 18.74
C PRO A 13 5.82 8.64 18.55
N THR A 14 4.56 8.96 18.84
CA THR A 14 3.43 8.02 18.73
C THR A 14 3.14 7.64 17.27
N THR A 15 3.24 8.61 16.36
CA THR A 15 3.04 8.42 14.92
C THR A 15 4.10 7.51 14.31
N THR A 16 5.38 7.74 14.64
CA THR A 16 6.49 6.92 14.11
C THR A 16 6.38 5.47 14.58
N VAL A 17 6.02 5.26 15.85
CA VAL A 17 5.80 3.92 16.41
C VAL A 17 4.63 3.22 15.73
N LEU A 18 3.51 3.92 15.51
CA LEU A 18 2.36 3.38 14.79
C LEU A 18 2.71 2.96 13.35
N ILE A 19 3.44 3.80 12.61
CA ILE A 19 3.93 3.46 11.26
C ILE A 19 4.81 2.20 11.30
N GLY A 20 5.64 2.05 12.34
CA GLY A 20 6.43 0.84 12.58
C GLY A 20 5.56 -0.40 12.70
N TYR A 21 4.53 -0.38 13.56
CA TYR A 21 3.60 -1.50 13.72
C TYR A 21 2.79 -1.79 12.46
N LEU A 22 2.29 -0.75 11.79
CA LEU A 22 1.56 -0.89 10.52
C LEU A 22 2.45 -1.51 9.43
N THR A 23 3.74 -1.18 9.41
CA THR A 23 4.71 -1.79 8.48
C THR A 23 4.94 -3.26 8.80
N ILE A 24 5.02 -3.64 10.08
CA ILE A 24 5.12 -5.04 10.48
C ILE A 24 3.86 -5.81 10.05
N LEU A 25 2.66 -5.26 10.27
CA LEU A 25 1.42 -5.89 9.81
C LEU A 25 1.38 -6.03 8.28
N ALA A 26 1.83 -5.00 7.55
CA ALA A 26 1.96 -5.07 6.11
C ALA A 26 2.93 -6.20 5.68
N ARG A 27 4.04 -6.39 6.39
CA ARG A 27 4.95 -7.52 6.13
C ARG A 27 4.28 -8.87 6.34
N VAL A 28 3.52 -9.04 7.42
CA VAL A 28 2.83 -10.31 7.67
C VAL A 28 1.79 -10.55 6.57
N CYS A 29 1.00 -9.55 6.22
CA CYS A 29 0.02 -9.61 5.13
C CYS A 29 0.65 -9.97 3.79
N PHE A 30 1.76 -9.32 3.44
CA PHE A 30 2.49 -9.56 2.19
C PHE A 30 3.09 -10.96 2.10
N ASN A 31 3.67 -11.48 3.19
CA ASN A 31 4.27 -12.82 3.19
C ASN A 31 3.24 -13.94 3.28
N ASN A 32 2.17 -13.75 4.07
CA ASN A 32 1.12 -14.74 4.24
C ASN A 32 -0.19 -14.08 4.65
N GLN A 33 -1.04 -13.83 3.66
CA GLN A 33 -2.34 -13.21 3.82
C GLN A 33 -3.27 -14.01 4.75
N SER A 34 -3.19 -15.35 4.73
CA SER A 34 -4.00 -16.22 5.60
C SER A 34 -3.63 -16.06 7.07
N VAL A 35 -2.33 -16.03 7.40
CA VAL A 35 -1.84 -15.79 8.77
C VAL A 35 -2.24 -14.39 9.23
N TYR A 36 -2.10 -13.38 8.37
CA TYR A 36 -2.56 -12.04 8.70
C TYR A 36 -4.05 -12.02 9.04
N MET A 37 -4.90 -12.67 8.24
CA MET A 37 -6.34 -12.72 8.52
C MET A 37 -6.68 -13.51 9.78
N GLU A 38 -5.90 -14.55 10.11
CA GLU A 38 -6.04 -15.26 11.38
C GLU A 38 -5.69 -14.36 12.58
N LEU A 39 -4.64 -13.54 12.47
CA LEU A 39 -4.30 -12.55 13.51
C LEU A 39 -5.42 -11.53 13.70
N ILE A 40 -5.98 -10.99 12.61
CA ILE A 40 -7.11 -10.06 12.69
C ILE A 40 -8.31 -10.76 13.32
N ARG A 41 -8.63 -12.00 12.90
CA ARG A 41 -9.73 -12.79 13.47
C ARG A 41 -9.55 -13.01 14.96
N HIS A 42 -8.37 -13.45 15.39
CA HIS A 42 -8.06 -13.68 16.79
C HIS A 42 -8.20 -12.39 17.62
N TYR A 43 -7.73 -11.26 17.08
CA TYR A 43 -7.91 -9.96 17.74
C TYR A 43 -9.39 -9.58 17.87
N SER A 44 -10.16 -9.71 16.78
CA SER A 44 -11.59 -9.40 16.77
C SER A 44 -12.37 -10.26 17.78
N THR A 45 -12.03 -11.54 17.92
CA THR A 45 -12.71 -12.45 18.86
C THR A 45 -12.32 -12.20 20.31
N THR A 46 -11.04 -11.91 20.59
CA THR A 46 -10.52 -11.83 21.97
C THR A 46 -10.85 -10.50 22.65
N LYS A 47 -11.01 -9.41 21.88
CA LYS A 47 -11.26 -8.08 22.45
C LYS A 47 -12.69 -7.84 22.94
N ALA A 48 -13.63 -8.76 22.74
CA ALA A 48 -15.05 -8.62 23.13
C ALA A 48 -15.70 -7.27 22.75
N THR A 49 -15.08 -6.54 21.82
CA THR A 49 -15.70 -5.42 21.15
C THR A 49 -16.53 -6.04 20.03
N GLU A 50 -17.80 -5.66 19.91
CA GLU A 50 -18.76 -6.10 18.88
C GLU A 50 -18.34 -5.80 17.43
N THR A 51 -17.05 -5.56 17.19
CA THR A 51 -16.43 -5.37 15.89
C THR A 51 -16.34 -6.70 15.16
N ASN A 52 -17.02 -6.77 14.01
CA ASN A 52 -16.88 -7.88 13.09
C ASN A 52 -15.44 -7.95 12.55
N LEU A 53 -15.02 -9.13 12.09
CA LEU A 53 -13.71 -9.37 11.45
C LEU A 53 -13.45 -8.35 10.34
N GLY A 54 -14.47 -8.10 9.51
CA GLY A 54 -14.44 -7.11 8.43
C GLY A 54 -14.11 -5.71 8.93
N ASP A 55 -14.79 -5.24 9.98
CA ASP A 55 -14.58 -3.91 10.55
C ASP A 55 -13.14 -3.72 11.06
N THR A 56 -12.57 -4.77 11.65
CA THR A 56 -11.20 -4.71 12.18
C THR A 56 -10.19 -4.62 11.03
N PHE A 57 -10.35 -5.46 10.01
CA PHE A 57 -9.54 -5.40 8.81
C PHE A 57 -9.64 -4.04 8.11
N PHE A 58 -10.86 -3.55 7.92
CA PHE A 58 -11.14 -2.27 7.30
C PHE A 58 -10.51 -1.10 8.06
N LYS A 59 -10.54 -1.11 9.39
CA LYS A 59 -9.86 -0.11 10.22
C LYS A 59 -8.35 -0.10 9.98
N VAL A 60 -7.71 -1.27 9.86
CA VAL A 60 -6.27 -1.35 9.56
C VAL A 60 -5.97 -0.81 8.16
N VAL A 61 -6.79 -1.15 7.16
CA VAL A 61 -6.64 -0.62 5.80
C VAL A 61 -6.79 0.90 5.77
N LYS A 62 -7.79 1.45 6.47
CA LYS A 62 -7.95 2.91 6.61
C LYS A 62 -6.74 3.56 7.28
N LEU A 63 -6.13 2.92 8.27
CA LEU A 63 -4.90 3.41 8.88
C LEU A 63 -3.73 3.44 7.88
N TRP A 64 -3.57 2.41 7.05
CA TRP A 64 -2.56 2.44 5.99
C TRP A 64 -2.79 3.58 4.99
N ILE A 65 -4.04 3.78 4.54
CA ILE A 65 -4.38 4.85 3.60
C ILE A 65 -4.11 6.22 4.23
N THR A 66 -4.64 6.47 5.43
CA THR A 66 -4.53 7.78 6.10
C THR A 66 -3.09 8.14 6.48
N LYS A 67 -2.27 7.15 6.83
CA LYS A 67 -0.87 7.35 7.23
C LYS A 67 0.13 7.26 6.08
N PHE A 68 -0.32 6.97 4.85
CA PHE A 68 0.56 6.72 3.72
C PHE A 68 1.55 7.87 3.43
N GLN A 69 1.11 9.13 3.53
CA GLN A 69 1.99 10.29 3.31
C GLN A 69 3.08 10.43 4.36
N GLU A 70 2.79 10.04 5.61
CA GLU A 70 3.72 10.16 6.73
C GLU A 70 4.86 9.11 6.64
N VAL A 71 4.66 8.03 5.89
CA VAL A 71 5.67 6.96 5.68
C VAL A 71 6.88 7.44 4.87
N GLY A 72 6.69 8.40 3.96
CA GLY A 72 7.71 8.85 3.01
C GLY A 72 8.88 9.62 3.62
N ASN A 73 8.74 10.13 4.84
CA ASN A 73 9.68 11.08 5.46
C ASN A 73 11.00 10.47 5.97
N THR A 74 11.32 9.23 5.60
CA THR A 74 12.51 8.51 6.09
C THR A 74 13.35 7.95 4.94
N ALA A 75 14.62 7.60 5.19
CA ALA A 75 15.47 6.96 4.20
C ALA A 75 14.89 5.63 3.66
N ALA A 76 14.10 4.92 4.48
CA ALA A 76 13.37 3.71 4.08
C ALA A 76 11.97 3.99 3.52
N GLY A 77 11.59 5.26 3.36
CA GLY A 77 10.25 5.71 3.00
C GLY A 77 9.75 5.13 1.68
N PRO A 78 10.47 5.26 0.56
CA PRO A 78 10.04 4.71 -0.73
C PRO A 78 9.78 3.20 -0.68
N TRP A 79 10.64 2.47 0.03
CA TRP A 79 10.49 1.02 0.22
C TRP A 79 9.27 0.65 1.05
N ARG A 80 9.00 1.37 2.15
CA ARG A 80 7.78 1.17 2.94
C ARG A 80 6.52 1.56 2.17
N ARG A 81 6.55 2.64 1.40
CA ARG A 81 5.44 3.08 0.55
C ARG A 81 5.09 2.02 -0.50
N LYS A 82 6.11 1.44 -1.16
CA LYS A 82 5.92 0.30 -2.07
C LYS A 82 5.27 -0.89 -1.38
N LEU A 83 5.77 -1.32 -0.21
CA LEU A 83 5.18 -2.41 0.57
C LEU A 83 3.70 -2.12 0.91
N TRP A 84 3.41 -0.92 1.39
CA TRP A 84 2.06 -0.52 1.79
C TRP A 84 1.11 -0.52 0.60
N ALA A 85 1.54 0.01 -0.54
CA ALA A 85 0.74 0.01 -1.76
C ALA A 85 0.48 -1.43 -2.26
N VAL A 86 1.47 -2.33 -2.18
CA VAL A 86 1.29 -3.76 -2.51
C VAL A 86 0.24 -4.43 -1.62
N VAL A 87 0.27 -4.23 -0.30
CA VAL A 87 -0.75 -4.83 0.59
C VAL A 87 -2.13 -4.18 0.43
N LEU A 88 -2.18 -2.89 0.07
CA LEU A 88 -3.42 -2.21 -0.26
C LEU A 88 -4.02 -2.79 -1.55
N CYS A 89 -3.23 -3.10 -2.57
CA CYS A 89 -3.70 -3.86 -3.73
C CYS A 89 -4.28 -5.21 -3.31
N ALA A 90 -3.56 -5.98 -2.48
CA ALA A 90 -4.04 -7.27 -2.00
C ALA A 90 -5.37 -7.15 -1.23
N SER A 91 -5.59 -6.05 -0.51
CA SER A 91 -6.85 -5.79 0.22
C SER A 91 -8.09 -5.71 -0.67
N LEU A 92 -7.93 -5.36 -1.95
CA LEU A 92 -9.03 -5.32 -2.92
C LEU A 92 -9.64 -6.71 -3.19
N THR A 93 -8.88 -7.77 -2.94
CA THR A 93 -9.30 -9.16 -3.16
C THR A 93 -10.06 -9.76 -1.97
N MET A 94 -10.24 -9.01 -0.88
CA MET A 94 -10.83 -9.51 0.37
C MET A 94 -12.36 -9.36 0.44
N GLU A 95 -13.00 -8.95 -0.66
CA GLU A 95 -14.47 -8.89 -0.83
C GLU A 95 -15.21 -8.07 0.26
N HIS A 96 -14.51 -7.14 0.92
CA HIS A 96 -15.11 -6.33 1.96
C HIS A 96 -15.86 -5.15 1.32
N GLU A 97 -17.20 -5.22 1.26
CA GLU A 97 -18.05 -4.27 0.54
C GLU A 97 -17.76 -2.80 0.90
N GLU A 98 -17.65 -2.48 2.19
CA GLU A 98 -17.38 -1.11 2.62
C GLU A 98 -16.00 -0.60 2.18
N LEU A 99 -15.01 -1.51 2.13
CA LEU A 99 -13.66 -1.17 1.68
C LEU A 99 -13.69 -0.85 0.19
N LEU A 100 -14.33 -1.71 -0.59
CA LEU A 100 -14.48 -1.53 -2.02
C LEU A 100 -15.19 -0.21 -2.34
N ARG A 101 -16.32 0.05 -1.67
CA ARG A 101 -17.14 1.25 -1.91
C ARG A 101 -16.45 2.57 -1.55
N THR A 102 -15.60 2.58 -0.52
CA THR A 102 -15.07 3.83 0.07
C THR A 102 -13.59 4.07 -0.15
N SER A 103 -12.81 3.02 -0.42
CA SER A 103 -11.35 3.10 -0.33
C SER A 103 -10.62 2.76 -1.64
N VAL A 104 -11.31 2.20 -2.65
CA VAL A 104 -10.71 1.85 -3.95
C VAL A 104 -10.02 3.04 -4.60
N ALA A 105 -10.71 4.17 -4.72
CA ALA A 105 -10.14 5.40 -5.28
C ALA A 105 -8.83 5.82 -4.59
N SER A 106 -8.82 5.80 -3.25
CA SER A 106 -7.62 6.12 -2.46
C SER A 106 -6.50 5.10 -2.67
N ILE A 107 -6.81 3.81 -2.78
CA ILE A 107 -5.84 2.75 -3.06
C ILE A 107 -5.22 2.96 -4.46
N LEU A 108 -6.05 3.27 -5.47
CA LEU A 108 -5.61 3.57 -6.83
C LEU A 108 -4.70 4.80 -6.87
N SER A 109 -5.10 5.90 -6.21
CA SER A 109 -4.29 7.11 -6.08
C SER A 109 -2.93 6.84 -5.41
N ILE A 110 -2.90 6.01 -4.37
CA ILE A 110 -1.66 5.59 -3.70
C ILE A 110 -0.77 4.80 -4.67
N CYS A 111 -1.34 3.90 -5.48
CA CYS A 111 -0.57 3.14 -6.46
C CYS A 111 0.06 4.05 -7.51
N ILE A 112 -0.69 5.02 -8.04
CA ILE A 112 -0.18 6.01 -9.00
C ILE A 112 0.99 6.78 -8.41
N GLN A 113 0.87 7.28 -7.16
CA GLN A 113 1.98 7.98 -6.50
C GLN A 113 3.22 7.09 -6.39
N VAL A 114 3.06 5.80 -6.06
CA VAL A 114 4.18 4.87 -6.02
C VAL A 114 4.74 4.61 -7.42
N PHE A 115 3.93 4.57 -8.48
CA PHE A 115 4.41 4.42 -9.86
C PHE A 115 5.27 5.63 -10.27
N GLU A 116 4.82 6.83 -9.94
CA GLU A 116 5.56 8.08 -10.18
C GLU A 116 6.88 8.10 -9.40
N GLU A 117 6.89 7.65 -8.14
CA GLU A 117 8.09 7.54 -7.30
C GLU A 117 9.11 6.52 -7.83
N LEU A 118 8.64 5.41 -8.38
CA LEU A 118 9.49 4.36 -8.96
C LEU A 118 9.99 4.73 -10.37
N GLY A 119 9.33 5.67 -11.04
CA GLY A 119 9.66 6.09 -12.40
C GLY A 119 9.23 5.08 -13.47
N SER A 120 9.71 5.33 -14.69
CA SER A 120 9.40 4.51 -15.89
C SER A 120 10.19 3.20 -15.96
N ASP A 121 11.15 2.97 -15.06
CA ASP A 121 11.81 1.67 -14.96
C ASP A 121 10.76 0.67 -14.46
N LYS A 122 10.30 -0.17 -15.39
CA LYS A 122 9.21 -1.14 -15.25
C LYS A 122 9.56 -2.31 -14.31
N GLY A 123 9.84 -1.98 -13.06
CA GLY A 123 9.89 -2.95 -11.98
C GLY A 123 11.26 -3.12 -11.35
N SER A 124 11.21 -3.39 -10.05
CA SER A 124 12.25 -4.07 -9.27
C SER A 124 13.36 -3.25 -8.61
N SER A 125 13.71 -2.03 -9.03
CA SER A 125 14.83 -1.33 -8.41
C SER A 125 14.43 0.02 -7.84
N LEU A 126 13.97 0.03 -6.57
CA LEU A 126 14.14 1.21 -5.74
C LEU A 126 15.65 1.44 -5.67
N ALA A 127 16.15 2.39 -6.46
CA ALA A 127 17.58 2.63 -6.65
C ALA A 127 18.30 2.55 -5.31
N LEU A 128 19.18 1.56 -5.19
CA LEU A 128 20.06 1.34 -4.03
C LEU A 128 21.01 2.51 -3.76
N GLU A 129 20.96 3.54 -4.61
CA GLU A 129 21.83 4.72 -4.63
C GLU A 129 21.84 5.53 -3.33
N ARG A 130 20.91 5.31 -2.40
CA ARG A 130 20.91 5.99 -1.09
C ARG A 130 21.62 5.23 0.04
N TYR A 131 22.14 4.04 -0.21
CA TYR A 131 23.07 3.39 0.72
C TYR A 131 24.50 3.67 0.27
N ASP A 132 24.90 4.94 0.32
CA ASP A 132 26.31 5.33 0.21
C ASP A 132 27.11 4.56 1.26
N LEU A 133 27.86 3.58 0.79
CA LEU A 133 28.75 2.79 1.62
C LEU A 133 29.94 3.70 1.98
N PRO A 134 30.17 4.02 3.27
CA PRO A 134 31.39 4.71 3.63
C PRO A 134 32.58 3.83 3.21
N PRO A 135 33.61 4.42 2.57
CA PRO A 135 34.74 3.65 2.09
C PRO A 135 35.51 3.10 3.31
N GLU A 136 35.80 1.80 3.24
CA GLU A 136 36.87 1.11 3.97
C GLU A 136 36.92 1.32 5.50
N SER A 137 36.07 0.59 6.23
CA SER A 137 36.39 0.19 7.60
C SER A 137 35.80 -1.21 7.89
N ASN A 138 36.14 -1.81 9.03
CA ASN A 138 35.65 -3.14 9.48
C ASN A 138 34.11 -3.33 9.44
N SER A 139 33.35 -2.29 9.12
CA SER A 139 31.92 -2.29 8.79
C SER A 139 31.57 -2.85 7.40
N ALA A 140 32.53 -3.07 6.50
CA ALA A 140 32.27 -3.55 5.13
C ALA A 140 31.42 -4.83 5.11
N ASN A 141 31.71 -5.79 5.99
CA ASN A 141 30.95 -7.04 6.12
C ASN A 141 29.51 -6.82 6.60
N TYR A 142 29.28 -5.86 7.51
CA TYR A 142 27.94 -5.52 7.98
C TYR A 142 27.12 -4.90 6.85
N PHE A 143 27.71 -3.97 6.10
CA PHE A 143 27.03 -3.33 5.00
C PHE A 143 26.74 -4.27 3.84
N THR A 144 27.67 -5.16 3.49
CA THR A 144 27.45 -6.22 2.49
C THR A 144 26.27 -7.11 2.91
N ARG A 145 26.26 -7.61 4.15
CA ARG A 145 25.14 -8.43 4.66
C ARG A 145 23.82 -7.67 4.68
N LYS A 146 23.83 -6.40 5.08
CA LYS A 146 22.62 -5.56 5.09
C LYS A 146 22.09 -5.33 3.68
N ARG A 147 22.99 -5.11 2.71
CA ARG A 147 22.66 -4.99 1.28
C ARG A 147 22.08 -6.28 0.74
N GLU A 148 22.71 -7.43 1.01
CA GLU A 148 22.20 -8.75 0.63
C GLU A 148 20.83 -9.02 1.23
N LEU A 149 20.64 -8.73 2.52
CA LEU A 149 19.35 -8.86 3.18
C LEU A 149 18.29 -7.96 2.53
N PHE A 150 18.64 -6.72 2.19
CA PHE A 150 17.75 -5.82 1.47
C PHE A 150 17.39 -6.34 0.07
N LEU A 151 18.37 -6.84 -0.68
CA LEU A 151 18.13 -7.41 -2.02
C LEU A 151 17.34 -8.73 -1.98
N SER A 152 17.46 -9.49 -0.89
CA SER A 152 16.68 -10.71 -0.66
C SER A 152 15.23 -10.43 -0.27
N ASP A 153 14.89 -9.17 0.02
CA ASP A 153 13.54 -8.79 0.38
C ASP A 153 12.60 -8.91 -0.83
N PRO A 154 11.55 -9.74 -0.77
CA PRO A 154 10.63 -9.92 -1.87
C PRO A 154 9.96 -8.61 -2.33
N VAL A 155 9.76 -7.63 -1.43
CA VAL A 155 9.18 -6.32 -1.78
C VAL A 155 10.02 -5.59 -2.83
N VAL A 156 11.34 -5.74 -2.79
CA VAL A 156 12.25 -5.11 -3.76
C VAL A 156 11.91 -5.61 -5.17
N ASN A 157 11.74 -6.92 -5.32
CA ASN A 157 11.54 -7.58 -6.61
C ASN A 157 10.07 -7.64 -7.07
N THR A 158 9.11 -7.37 -6.18
CA THR A 158 7.69 -7.33 -6.55
C THR A 158 7.39 -6.19 -7.52
N ASP A 159 6.81 -6.50 -8.67
CA ASP A 159 6.21 -5.49 -9.55
C ASP A 159 4.81 -5.12 -9.06
N ILE A 160 4.68 -3.89 -8.56
CA ILE A 160 3.42 -3.38 -8.05
C ILE A 160 2.36 -3.22 -9.15
N ARG A 161 2.75 -2.96 -10.41
CA ARG A 161 1.79 -2.85 -11.52
C ARG A 161 1.13 -4.19 -11.78
N MET A 162 1.91 -5.26 -11.82
CA MET A 162 1.41 -6.63 -11.95
C MET A 162 0.49 -7.00 -10.79
N VAL A 163 0.89 -6.68 -9.54
CA VAL A 163 0.05 -6.95 -8.35
C VAL A 163 -1.27 -6.19 -8.43
N LEU A 164 -1.24 -4.90 -8.78
CA LEU A 164 -2.47 -4.11 -8.94
C LEU A 164 -3.37 -4.70 -10.02
N ASN A 165 -2.82 -5.08 -11.17
CA ASN A 165 -3.58 -5.68 -12.26
C ASN A 165 -4.32 -6.95 -11.79
N GLU A 166 -3.59 -7.85 -11.15
CA GLU A 166 -4.13 -9.11 -10.66
C GLU A 166 -5.21 -8.87 -9.59
N SER A 167 -4.96 -7.93 -8.67
CA SER A 167 -5.94 -7.54 -7.65
C SER A 167 -7.22 -6.96 -8.24
N LEU A 168 -7.11 -6.08 -9.25
CA LEU A 168 -8.26 -5.50 -9.93
C LEU A 168 -9.03 -6.54 -10.72
N TYR A 169 -8.33 -7.43 -11.43
CA TYR A 169 -8.95 -8.53 -12.15
C TYR A 169 -9.72 -9.46 -11.20
N ARG A 170 -9.11 -9.87 -10.09
CA ARG A 170 -9.77 -10.71 -9.06
C ARG A 170 -10.96 -9.99 -8.42
N CYS A 171 -10.83 -8.70 -8.14
CA CYS A 171 -11.92 -7.88 -7.62
C CYS A 171 -13.10 -7.87 -8.61
N GLU A 172 -12.85 -7.64 -9.90
CA GLU A 172 -13.87 -7.68 -10.94
C GLU A 172 -14.56 -9.04 -11.03
N GLN A 173 -13.80 -10.14 -10.98
CA GLN A 173 -14.37 -11.49 -11.02
C GLN A 173 -15.29 -11.77 -9.83
N SER A 174 -14.97 -11.21 -8.66
CA SER A 174 -15.75 -11.39 -7.43
C SER A 174 -17.06 -10.60 -7.44
N ILE A 175 -17.01 -9.31 -7.74
CA ILE A 175 -18.19 -8.42 -7.63
C ILE A 175 -18.99 -8.29 -8.94
N GLY A 176 -18.43 -8.78 -10.05
CA GLY A 176 -18.99 -8.67 -11.39
C GLY A 176 -18.62 -7.37 -12.11
N SER A 177 -18.46 -7.43 -13.44
CA SER A 177 -18.00 -6.33 -14.27
C SER A 177 -18.82 -5.05 -14.14
N ALA A 178 -20.16 -5.14 -14.09
CA ALA A 178 -21.01 -3.95 -13.96
C ALA A 178 -20.80 -3.20 -12.63
N ASN A 179 -20.65 -3.94 -11.53
CA ASN A 179 -20.39 -3.34 -10.21
C ASN A 179 -18.98 -2.79 -10.12
N PHE A 180 -18.01 -3.50 -10.71
CA PHE A 180 -16.62 -3.04 -10.80
C PHE A 180 -16.52 -1.75 -11.60
N GLU A 181 -17.17 -1.67 -12.77
CA GLU A 181 -17.22 -0.45 -13.58
C GLU A 181 -17.86 0.70 -12.80
N ALA A 182 -19.00 0.48 -12.13
CA ALA A 182 -19.62 1.50 -11.28
C ALA A 182 -18.72 1.94 -10.10
N LEU A 183 -17.84 1.06 -9.62
CA LEU A 183 -16.89 1.34 -8.54
C LEU A 183 -15.72 2.21 -9.00
N VAL A 184 -15.11 1.86 -10.14
CA VAL A 184 -13.92 2.56 -10.66
C VAL A 184 -14.27 3.83 -11.44
N MET A 185 -15.43 3.87 -12.11
CA MET A 185 -15.88 5.05 -12.87
C MET A 185 -16.30 6.24 -12.00
N LYS A 186 -16.51 6.04 -10.69
CA LYS A 186 -16.69 7.16 -9.75
C LYS A 186 -15.46 8.06 -9.64
N ASP A 187 -14.29 7.54 -9.98
CA ASP A 187 -13.03 8.27 -9.99
C ASP A 187 -12.28 7.98 -11.30
N SER A 188 -12.92 8.35 -12.42
CA SER A 188 -12.47 8.01 -13.77
C SER A 188 -11.04 8.47 -14.05
N ALA A 189 -10.62 9.61 -13.49
CA ALA A 189 -9.28 10.16 -13.70
C ALA A 189 -8.16 9.26 -13.14
N ALA A 190 -8.34 8.72 -11.92
CA ALA A 190 -7.36 7.82 -11.33
C ALA A 190 -7.31 6.47 -12.08
N TYR A 191 -8.48 5.94 -12.45
CA TYR A 191 -8.54 4.70 -13.20
C TYR A 191 -7.96 4.83 -14.62
N GLU A 192 -8.26 5.93 -15.33
CA GLU A 192 -7.69 6.23 -16.65
C GLU A 192 -6.16 6.39 -16.60
N ALA A 193 -5.64 7.05 -15.57
CA ALA A 193 -4.20 7.18 -15.36
C ALA A 193 -3.52 5.80 -15.20
N ILE A 194 -4.15 4.89 -14.47
CA ILE A 194 -3.67 3.51 -14.27
C ILE A 194 -3.72 2.72 -15.56
N VAL A 195 -4.85 2.77 -16.29
CA VAL A 195 -5.01 2.06 -17.58
C VAL A 195 -3.95 2.52 -18.57
N ARG A 196 -3.67 3.84 -18.63
CA ARG A 196 -2.62 4.41 -19.48
C ARG A 196 -1.22 3.99 -19.05
N ASP A 197 -0.90 4.06 -17.76
CA ASP A 197 0.45 3.72 -17.26
C ASP A 197 0.77 2.23 -17.40
N MET A 198 -0.24 1.38 -17.23
CA MET A 198 -0.09 -0.07 -17.29
C MET A 198 -0.19 -0.64 -18.72
N ASP A 199 -0.44 0.20 -19.72
CA ASP A 199 -0.68 -0.22 -21.11
C ASP A 199 -1.77 -1.30 -21.20
N LEU A 200 -2.77 -1.20 -20.32
CA LEU A 200 -3.90 -2.12 -20.30
C LEU A 200 -4.80 -1.82 -21.51
N PRO A 201 -5.39 -2.85 -22.14
CA PRO A 201 -6.35 -2.62 -23.21
C PRO A 201 -7.46 -1.73 -22.67
N THR A 202 -7.57 -0.52 -23.23
CA THR A 202 -8.69 0.38 -22.98
C THR A 202 -9.96 -0.37 -23.40
N ARG A 203 -10.85 -0.64 -22.44
CA ARG A 203 -12.15 -1.22 -22.80
C ARG A 203 -12.85 -0.27 -23.75
N PRO A 204 -13.46 -0.77 -24.84
CA PRO A 204 -14.29 0.08 -25.69
C PRO A 204 -15.41 0.66 -24.82
N CYS A 205 -15.61 1.99 -24.87
CA CYS A 205 -16.78 2.63 -24.27
C CYS A 205 -18.03 1.84 -24.66
N PRO A 206 -18.93 1.50 -23.72
CA PRO A 206 -20.19 0.87 -24.07
C PRO A 206 -20.93 1.81 -25.04
N PRO A 207 -21.31 1.33 -26.24
CA PRO A 207 -22.13 2.13 -27.13
C PRO A 207 -23.49 2.32 -26.47
N ASN A 208 -23.92 3.59 -26.39
CA ASN A 208 -25.25 4.09 -26.03
C ASN A 208 -25.45 4.54 -24.56
N GLN A 209 -25.14 5.83 -24.33
CA GLN A 209 -25.98 6.70 -23.50
C GLN A 209 -26.39 8.00 -24.23
N LEU A 210 -26.30 8.03 -25.56
CA LEU A 210 -26.93 9.06 -26.40
C LEU A 210 -28.23 8.49 -26.99
N GLN A 211 -29.26 8.34 -26.15
CA GLN A 211 -30.69 8.39 -26.51
C GLN A 211 -31.54 7.81 -25.37
N SER A 212 -31.96 8.67 -24.46
CA SER A 212 -33.28 8.64 -23.79
C SER A 212 -33.46 9.92 -22.98
#